data_AF-A0AAV4GCR1-F1
#
_entry.id   AF-A0AAV4GCR1-F1
#
_cell.length_a   1.000
_cell.length_b   1.000
_cell.length_c   1.000
_cell.angle_alpha   90.00
_cell.angle_beta   90.00
_cell.angle_gamma   90.00
#
_symmetry.space_group_name_H-M   'P 1'
#
loop_
_entity.id
_entity.type
_entity.pdbx_description
1 polymer ?
#
loop_
_entity_poly.entity_id
_entity_poly.type
_entity_poly.pdbx_seq_one_letter_code
_entity_poly.pdbx_strand_id
1 'polypeptide(L)'
;MAYGLHNMHQDLCPEGGKGLCPAMTPINGSLYLRYLLNTRFKSSEQKEEVYFDSKGDPPGRYEILNFQPTTQANGNTTYSYVTIGHWMNGSLTMNGHSIYWPRQSQGYSHLTRSFTSICSEPCKFGQAKKVKGQTCCWVCDTCMENQILVKNNTECQACELGMWPNANKTDCLEIPIDFIDIGDTEAIVCVSLACLGMSATAWIAAIFARNHNTPVVKASTRELSYILLLGIALAFSSNFFIVSKPCREFCYIVR
;
A
#
# COMPACT_ATOMS: atom_id res chain seq x y z
N MET A 1 42.87 7.51 35.21
CA MET A 1 44.26 7.61 35.70
C MET A 1 44.43 7.02 37.09
N ALA A 2 43.83 7.59 38.14
CA ALA A 2 43.97 7.08 39.52
C ALA A 2 43.64 5.58 39.65
N TYR A 3 42.50 5.15 39.11
CA TYR A 3 42.12 3.72 39.08
C TYR A 3 43.11 2.85 38.30
N GLY A 4 43.73 3.36 37.24
CA GLY A 4 44.74 2.63 36.47
C GLY A 4 46.02 2.41 37.28
N LEU A 5 46.48 3.44 37.99
CA LEU A 5 47.64 3.33 38.89
C LEU A 5 47.34 2.41 40.08
N HIS A 6 46.12 2.47 40.62
CA HIS A 6 45.69 1.61 41.70
C HIS A 6 45.68 0.15 41.28
N ASN A 7 45.11 -0.17 40.11
CA ASN A 7 45.10 -1.54 39.58
C ASN A 7 46.53 -2.04 39.31
N MET A 8 47.41 -1.19 38.78
CA MET A 8 48.82 -1.52 38.57
C MET A 8 49.57 -1.74 39.90
N HIS A 9 49.27 -0.94 40.93
CA HIS A 9 49.87 -1.08 42.27
C HIS A 9 49.42 -2.36 42.97
N GLN A 10 48.13 -2.69 42.90
CA GLN A 10 47.60 -3.93 43.46
C GLN A 10 48.25 -5.18 42.85
N ASP A 11 48.54 -5.14 41.54
CA ASP A 11 49.12 -6.28 40.81
C ASP A 11 50.64 -6.39 41.01
N LEU A 12 51.37 -5.26 41.07
CA LEU A 12 52.84 -5.25 41.16
C LEU A 12 53.39 -5.14 42.59
N CYS A 13 52.59 -4.69 43.56
CA CYS A 13 53.00 -4.48 44.95
C CYS A 13 52.13 -5.29 45.95
N PRO A 14 52.21 -6.63 45.96
CA PRO A 14 51.31 -7.52 46.71
C PRO A 14 51.42 -7.43 48.24
N GLU A 15 52.51 -6.89 48.79
CA GLU A 15 52.71 -6.77 50.24
C GLU A 15 51.88 -5.65 50.90
N GLY A 16 51.02 -4.94 50.15
CA GLY A 16 50.09 -3.95 50.72
C GLY A 16 50.78 -2.74 51.37
N GLY A 17 52.07 -2.53 51.08
CA GLY A 17 52.84 -1.40 51.58
C GLY A 17 52.27 -0.06 51.13
N LYS A 18 52.23 0.92 52.04
CA LYS A 18 51.85 2.29 51.72
C LYS A 18 52.95 2.93 50.85
N GLY A 19 52.64 3.26 49.61
CA GLY A 19 53.57 3.94 48.68
C GLY A 19 53.95 3.08 47.48
N LEU A 20 54.95 3.52 46.72
CA LEU A 20 55.46 2.82 45.52
C LEU A 20 56.48 1.74 45.92
N CYS A 21 56.33 0.54 45.38
CA CYS A 21 57.34 -0.52 45.50
C CYS A 21 58.38 -0.44 44.36
N PRO A 22 59.55 -1.11 44.49
CA PRO A 22 60.61 -1.09 43.47
C PRO A 22 60.14 -1.48 42.06
N ALA A 23 59.11 -2.32 41.92
CA ALA A 23 58.55 -2.72 40.63
C ALA A 23 57.82 -1.57 39.89
N MET A 24 57.49 -0.49 40.59
CA MET A 24 56.87 0.72 40.02
C MET A 24 57.84 1.91 39.95
N THR A 25 59.13 1.73 40.26
CA THR A 25 60.14 2.80 40.24
C THR A 25 61.30 2.47 39.29
N PRO A 26 61.37 3.07 38.09
CA PRO A 26 60.43 4.03 37.48
C PRO A 26 59.18 3.37 36.88
N ILE A 27 58.09 4.12 36.73
CA ILE A 27 56.84 3.62 36.14
C ILE A 27 57.02 3.38 34.63
N ASN A 28 56.77 2.16 34.17
CA ASN A 28 56.77 1.83 32.75
C ASN A 28 55.47 2.32 32.08
N GLY A 29 55.56 3.32 31.20
CA GLY A 29 54.41 3.92 30.52
C GLY A 29 53.64 2.97 29.60
N SER A 30 54.32 2.03 28.93
CA SER A 30 53.67 1.05 28.05
C SER A 30 52.83 0.04 28.84
N LEU A 31 53.33 -0.35 30.03
CA LEU A 31 52.62 -1.21 30.96
C LEU A 31 51.45 -0.47 31.60
N TYR A 32 51.67 0.78 32.04
CA TYR A 32 50.62 1.63 32.59
C TYR A 32 49.48 1.88 31.60
N LEU A 33 49.79 2.07 30.31
CA LEU A 33 48.77 2.20 29.26
C LEU A 33 47.85 0.97 29.20
N ARG A 34 48.37 -0.25 29.38
CA ARG A 34 47.55 -1.48 29.42
C ARG A 34 46.58 -1.48 30.60
N TYR A 35 47.05 -1.06 31.78
CA TYR A 35 46.16 -0.91 32.94
C TYR A 35 45.12 0.19 32.73
N LEU A 36 45.48 1.31 32.09
CA LEU A 36 44.52 2.36 31.75
C LEU A 36 43.39 1.86 30.84
N LEU A 37 43.74 1.17 29.74
CA LEU A 37 42.77 0.65 28.78
C LEU A 37 41.84 -0.42 29.41
N ASN A 38 42.34 -1.20 30.36
CA ASN A 38 41.57 -2.24 31.05
C ASN A 38 40.87 -1.76 32.34
N THR A 39 40.84 -0.46 32.61
CA THR A 39 40.13 0.05 33.79
C THR A 39 38.62 0.15 33.57
N ARG A 40 37.87 -0.24 34.59
CA ARG A 40 36.42 0.00 34.70
C ARG A 40 36.13 0.58 36.07
N PHE A 41 35.45 1.72 36.10
CA PHE A 41 35.10 2.37 37.37
C PHE A 41 33.82 3.18 37.22
N LYS A 42 33.15 3.46 38.33
CA LYS A 42 31.98 4.34 38.34
C LYS A 42 32.41 5.77 38.62
N SER A 43 31.96 6.71 37.79
CA SER A 43 32.17 8.14 38.04
C SER A 43 31.38 8.59 39.26
N SER A 44 32.01 9.40 40.13
CA SER A 44 31.41 9.88 41.38
C SER A 44 30.23 10.83 41.15
N GLU A 45 30.21 11.55 40.03
CA GLU A 45 29.20 12.58 39.76
C GLU A 45 27.91 12.00 39.15
N GLN A 46 28.04 10.99 38.28
CA GLN A 46 26.91 10.47 37.52
C GLN A 46 26.54 9.01 37.86
N LYS A 47 27.30 8.34 38.75
CA LYS A 47 27.19 6.89 39.04
C LYS A 47 27.31 6.00 37.79
N GLU A 48 27.92 6.54 36.73
CA GLU A 48 28.03 5.91 35.42
C GLU A 48 29.32 5.10 35.30
N GLU A 49 29.24 3.94 34.64
CA GLU A 49 30.42 3.13 34.36
C GLU A 49 31.23 3.72 33.20
N VAL A 50 32.50 3.96 33.48
CA VAL A 50 33.52 4.38 32.51
C VAL A 50 34.39 3.17 32.21
N TYR A 51 34.50 2.85 30.93
CA TYR A 51 35.36 1.80 30.38
C TYR A 51 35.91 2.28 29.04
N PHE A 52 36.94 1.61 28.53
CA PHE A 52 37.53 1.93 27.24
C PHE A 52 37.38 0.74 26.28
N ASP A 53 37.18 1.03 25.01
CA ASP A 53 37.18 0.02 23.96
C ASP A 53 38.61 -0.39 23.56
N SER A 54 38.74 -1.27 22.55
CA SER A 54 40.04 -1.72 22.07
C SER A 54 40.94 -0.60 21.50
N LYS A 55 40.37 0.56 21.16
CA LYS A 55 41.08 1.74 20.64
C LYS A 55 41.38 2.77 21.74
N GLY A 56 40.84 2.58 22.94
CA GLY A 56 40.97 3.51 24.05
C GLY A 56 39.89 4.58 24.11
N ASP A 57 38.79 4.40 23.37
CA ASP A 57 37.68 5.35 23.36
C ASP A 57 36.67 4.98 24.46
N PRO A 58 36.20 5.95 25.25
CA PRO A 58 35.13 5.71 26.21
C PRO A 58 33.76 5.59 25.50
N PRO A 59 32.75 5.00 26.13
CA PRO A 59 31.40 4.97 25.56
C PRO A 59 30.89 6.39 25.31
N GLY A 60 30.45 6.65 24.08
CA GLY A 60 29.86 7.93 23.69
C GLY A 60 28.59 8.23 24.47
N ARG A 61 28.50 9.45 24.98
CA ARG A 61 27.35 9.96 25.75
C ARG A 61 27.12 11.39 25.33
N TYR A 62 25.88 11.72 24.97
CA TYR A 62 25.53 13.04 24.49
C TYR A 62 24.22 13.50 25.09
N GLU A 63 24.15 14.78 25.43
CA GLU A 63 22.90 15.47 25.70
C GLU A 63 22.38 16.08 24.41
N ILE A 64 21.08 15.93 24.18
CA ILE A 64 20.41 16.49 23.03
C ILE A 64 19.69 17.74 23.49
N LEU A 65 20.08 18.87 22.91
CA LEU A 65 19.56 20.18 23.26
C LEU A 65 18.63 20.69 22.18
N ASN A 66 17.58 21.40 22.58
CA ASN A 66 16.71 22.14 21.69
C ASN A 66 16.78 23.63 22.00
N PHE A 67 16.87 24.46 20.96
CA PHE A 67 16.89 25.91 21.11
C PHE A 67 15.45 26.45 21.11
N GLN A 68 14.99 26.96 22.26
CA GLN A 68 13.58 27.27 22.45
C GLN A 68 13.32 28.52 23.32
N PRO A 69 12.17 29.19 23.13
CA PRO A 69 11.80 30.33 23.96
C PRO A 69 11.53 29.87 25.39
N THR A 70 12.10 30.60 26.33
CA THR A 70 12.05 30.41 27.78
C THR A 70 11.57 31.71 28.41
N THR A 71 10.46 31.66 29.12
CA THR A 71 9.92 32.80 29.85
C THR A 71 10.69 32.99 31.15
N GLN A 72 11.33 34.13 31.31
CA GLN A 72 12.02 34.50 32.54
C GLN A 72 11.02 34.97 33.61
N ALA A 73 11.45 34.97 34.88
CA ALA A 73 10.62 35.40 36.01
C ALA A 73 10.11 36.86 35.92
N ASN A 74 10.78 37.70 35.11
CA ASN A 74 10.41 39.09 34.84
C ASN A 74 9.34 39.23 33.72
N GLY A 75 8.86 38.12 33.15
CA GLY A 75 7.89 38.11 32.05
C GLY A 75 8.50 38.25 30.64
N ASN A 76 9.82 38.49 30.52
CA ASN A 76 10.48 38.58 29.21
C ASN A 76 10.74 37.18 28.64
N THR A 77 10.55 37.03 27.32
CA THR A 77 10.86 35.80 26.60
C THR A 77 12.28 35.88 26.05
N THR A 78 13.13 34.94 26.43
CA THR A 78 14.49 34.78 25.91
C THR A 78 14.64 33.40 25.29
N TYR A 79 15.64 33.19 24.44
CA TYR A 79 15.90 31.85 23.90
C TYR A 79 17.04 31.19 24.66
N SER A 80 16.86 29.91 24.98
CA SER A 80 17.88 29.12 25.65
C SER A 80 17.91 27.68 25.13
N TYR A 81 19.03 27.01 25.35
CA TYR A 81 19.14 25.57 25.09
C TYR A 81 18.52 24.81 26.25
N VAL A 82 17.58 23.93 25.93
CA VAL A 82 16.93 23.05 26.90
C VAL A 82 17.21 21.60 26.52
N THR A 83 17.65 20.79 27.47
CA THR A 83 17.88 19.37 27.26
C THR A 83 16.56 18.65 27.02
N ILE A 84 16.45 17.96 25.89
CA ILE A 84 15.26 17.23 25.44
C ILE A 84 15.47 15.72 25.37
N GLY A 85 16.72 15.26 25.53
CA GLY A 85 17.05 13.85 25.45
C GLY A 85 18.51 13.56 25.71
N HIS A 86 18.83 12.27 25.73
CA HIS A 86 20.17 11.74 25.92
C HIS A 86 20.43 10.63 24.91
N TRP A 87 21.68 10.51 24.48
CA TRP A 87 22.15 9.37 23.72
C TRP A 87 23.21 8.66 24.52
N MET A 88 23.00 7.36 24.75
CA MET A 88 23.93 6.53 25.51
C MET A 88 24.11 5.19 24.80
N ASN A 89 25.34 4.89 24.36
CA ASN A 89 25.74 3.59 23.86
C ASN A 89 24.78 3.02 22.78
N GLY A 90 24.43 3.82 21.78
CA GLY A 90 23.51 3.43 20.70
C GLY A 90 22.02 3.63 21.00
N SER A 91 21.64 3.84 22.27
CA SER A 91 20.25 4.07 22.66
C SER A 91 19.95 5.57 22.73
N LEU A 92 18.95 6.00 21.95
CA LEU A 92 18.42 7.35 21.96
C LEU A 92 17.19 7.43 22.86
N THR A 93 17.24 8.23 23.93
CA THR A 93 16.08 8.58 24.75
C THR A 93 15.75 10.05 24.54
N MET A 94 14.57 10.34 23.98
CA MET A 94 14.19 11.71 23.67
C MET A 94 12.71 11.92 23.97
N ASN A 95 12.38 13.07 24.55
CA ASN A 95 11.01 13.46 24.80
C ASN A 95 10.51 14.38 23.67
N GLY A 96 9.71 13.83 22.76
CA GLY A 96 9.13 14.59 21.64
C GLY A 96 8.20 15.74 22.08
N HIS A 97 7.63 15.68 23.29
CA HIS A 97 6.76 16.73 23.81
C HIS A 97 7.53 17.95 24.30
N SER A 98 8.80 17.81 24.69
CA SER A 98 9.66 18.92 25.11
C SER A 98 10.30 19.66 23.95
N ILE A 99 10.13 19.19 22.70
CA ILE A 99 10.66 19.86 21.52
C ILE A 99 9.74 21.03 21.16
N TYR A 100 10.29 22.23 21.24
CA TYR A 100 9.68 23.42 20.68
C TYR A 100 9.81 23.41 19.16
N TRP A 101 8.67 23.44 18.49
CA TRP A 101 8.56 23.70 17.06
C TRP A 101 7.95 25.09 16.87
N PRO A 102 8.59 26.00 16.13
CA PRO A 102 8.01 27.30 15.85
C PRO A 102 6.67 27.12 15.12
N ARG A 103 5.61 27.81 15.57
CA ARG A 103 4.30 27.75 14.91
C ARG A 103 4.42 28.24 13.47
N GLN A 104 4.04 27.40 12.53
CA GLN A 104 3.91 27.80 11.14
C GLN A 104 2.72 28.75 11.01
N SER A 105 2.97 29.97 10.54
CA SER A 105 1.93 30.93 10.18
C SER A 105 1.08 30.36 9.05
N GLN A 106 -0.22 30.22 9.32
CA GLN A 106 -1.35 30.12 8.39
C GLN A 106 -1.15 29.30 7.11
N GLY A 107 -1.72 28.09 7.06
CA GLY A 107 -2.01 27.43 5.78
C GLY A 107 -2.05 25.91 5.79
N TYR A 108 -1.35 25.25 6.72
CA TYR A 108 -1.35 23.78 6.80
C TYR A 108 -1.99 23.34 8.12
N SER A 109 -3.30 23.16 8.08
CA SER A 109 -4.08 22.76 9.25
C SER A 109 -3.80 21.30 9.61
N HIS A 110 -3.67 21.04 10.91
CA HIS A 110 -4.00 19.77 11.58
C HIS A 110 -2.94 18.72 11.92
N LEU A 111 -1.63 18.98 11.94
CA LEU A 111 -0.69 18.08 12.63
C LEU A 111 0.36 18.84 13.45
N THR A 112 0.16 18.79 14.76
CA THR A 112 1.11 19.23 15.77
C THR A 112 2.33 18.27 15.75
N ARG A 113 3.56 18.81 15.75
CA ARG A 113 4.81 18.24 16.34
C ARG A 113 5.99 17.71 15.50
N SER A 114 6.14 17.95 14.19
CA SER A 114 7.45 17.79 13.53
C SER A 114 7.42 18.31 12.10
N PHE A 115 8.52 18.86 11.59
CA PHE A 115 8.70 18.92 10.14
C PHE A 115 9.27 17.58 9.66
N THR A 116 8.74 17.05 8.56
CA THR A 116 9.34 15.91 7.86
C THR A 116 10.10 16.46 6.66
N SER A 117 11.42 16.27 6.63
CA SER A 117 12.24 16.62 5.48
C SER A 117 12.13 15.51 4.43
N ILE A 118 11.09 15.57 3.60
CA ILE A 118 10.88 14.64 2.49
C ILE A 118 10.91 15.40 1.15
N CYS A 119 11.60 14.83 0.16
CA CYS A 119 11.66 15.42 -1.18
C CYS A 119 10.36 15.21 -1.96
N SER A 120 9.69 14.09 -1.73
CA SER A 120 8.49 13.68 -2.45
C SER A 120 7.56 12.96 -1.50
N GLU A 121 6.28 13.32 -1.53
CA GLU A 121 5.26 12.65 -0.75
C GLU A 121 5.01 11.22 -1.27
N PRO A 122 4.51 10.31 -0.41
CA PRO A 122 4.07 8.99 -0.85
C PRO A 122 3.01 9.10 -1.95
N CYS A 123 3.16 8.31 -3.02
CA CYS A 123 2.20 8.32 -4.12
C CYS A 123 0.85 7.73 -3.71
N LYS A 124 -0.23 8.23 -4.32
CA LYS A 124 -1.58 7.72 -4.10
C LYS A 124 -1.79 6.38 -4.82
N PHE A 125 -2.87 5.69 -4.48
CA PHE A 125 -3.29 4.49 -5.22
C PHE A 125 -3.46 4.80 -6.71
N GLY A 126 -2.99 3.88 -7.57
CA GLY A 126 -3.01 4.05 -9.02
C GLY A 126 -1.92 4.97 -9.58
N GLN A 127 -0.96 5.42 -8.77
CA GLN A 127 0.21 6.20 -9.23
C GLN A 127 1.50 5.40 -9.07
N ALA A 128 2.30 5.34 -10.13
CA ALA A 128 3.62 4.74 -10.12
C ALA A 128 4.67 5.75 -9.65
N LYS A 129 5.57 5.27 -8.80
CA LYS A 129 6.73 5.99 -8.29
C LYS A 129 7.84 5.98 -9.35
N LYS A 130 8.09 7.11 -9.99
CA LYS A 130 9.22 7.28 -10.91
C LYS A 130 10.32 8.11 -10.26
N VAL A 131 11.44 7.45 -9.94
CA VAL A 131 12.60 8.11 -9.33
C VAL A 131 13.20 9.12 -10.31
N LYS A 132 13.41 10.36 -9.87
CA LYS A 132 13.98 11.42 -10.69
C LYS A 132 15.23 11.98 -10.02
N GLY A 133 16.40 11.64 -10.57
CA GLY A 133 17.68 12.06 -10.01
C GLY A 133 18.06 11.24 -8.77
N GLN A 134 17.86 11.81 -7.58
CA GLN A 134 18.23 11.16 -6.32
C GLN A 134 17.23 10.08 -5.89
N THR A 135 17.69 9.04 -5.18
CA THR A 135 16.89 7.88 -4.77
C THR A 135 15.71 8.22 -3.85
N CYS A 136 15.80 9.29 -3.06
CA CYS A 136 14.75 9.78 -2.18
C CYS A 136 13.73 10.72 -2.87
N CYS A 137 13.99 11.12 -4.12
CA CYS A 137 13.12 12.02 -4.89
C CYS A 137 12.42 11.26 -6.02
N TRP A 138 11.11 11.35 -6.07
CA TRP A 138 10.30 10.70 -7.09
C TRP A 138 9.14 11.57 -7.55
N VAL A 139 8.67 11.30 -8.75
CA VAL A 139 7.44 11.86 -9.28
C VAL A 139 6.39 10.76 -9.30
N CYS A 140 5.20 11.07 -8.82
CA CYS A 140 4.06 10.18 -8.87
C CYS A 140 3.36 10.35 -10.22
N ASP A 141 3.42 9.32 -11.04
CA ASP A 141 2.83 9.30 -12.38
C ASP A 141 1.58 8.43 -12.41
N THR A 142 0.47 8.95 -12.92
CA THR A 142 -0.81 8.23 -12.92
C THR A 142 -0.82 7.13 -13.98
N CYS A 143 -1.10 5.89 -13.58
CA CYS A 143 -1.26 4.79 -14.52
C CYS A 143 -2.55 4.96 -15.35
N MET A 144 -2.50 4.56 -16.62
CA MET A 144 -3.66 4.61 -17.53
C MET A 144 -4.82 3.75 -17.00
N GLU A 145 -6.04 4.01 -17.47
CA GLU A 145 -7.27 3.36 -16.98
C GLU A 145 -7.19 1.83 -17.01
N ASN A 146 -6.60 1.24 -18.05
CA ASN A 146 -6.43 -0.19 -18.24
C ASN A 146 -5.15 -0.79 -17.61
N GLN A 147 -4.44 -0.02 -16.76
CA GLN A 147 -3.17 -0.43 -16.18
C GLN A 147 -3.25 -0.64 -14.66
N ILE A 148 -2.45 -1.59 -14.17
CA ILE A 148 -2.21 -1.88 -12.76
C ILE A 148 -0.79 -1.51 -12.34
N LEU A 149 -0.59 -1.32 -11.03
CA LEU A 149 0.71 -1.11 -10.42
C LEU A 149 1.43 -2.44 -10.19
N VAL A 150 2.66 -2.53 -10.69
CA VAL A 150 3.53 -3.70 -10.52
C VAL A 150 4.88 -3.30 -9.92
N LYS A 151 5.66 -4.29 -9.48
CA LYS A 151 7.01 -4.12 -8.89
C LYS A 151 7.03 -3.08 -7.77
N ASN A 152 6.20 -3.29 -6.74
CA ASN A 152 6.12 -2.45 -5.55
C ASN A 152 5.88 -0.96 -5.90
N ASN A 153 4.83 -0.71 -6.70
CA ASN A 153 4.35 0.61 -7.12
C ASN A 153 5.35 1.43 -7.97
N THR A 154 6.27 0.78 -8.70
CA THR A 154 7.29 1.50 -9.50
C THR A 154 6.92 1.55 -10.99
N GLU A 155 6.14 0.59 -11.47
CA GLU A 155 5.84 0.45 -12.90
C GLU A 155 4.34 0.22 -13.12
N CYS A 156 3.81 0.73 -14.23
CA CYS A 156 2.43 0.50 -14.66
C CYS A 156 2.43 -0.55 -15.77
N GLN A 157 1.59 -1.58 -15.64
CA GLN A 157 1.44 -2.64 -16.62
C GLN A 157 -0.02 -2.74 -17.08
N ALA A 158 -0.25 -2.87 -18.39
CA ALA A 158 -1.60 -3.03 -18.93
C ALA A 158 -2.15 -4.43 -18.63
N CYS A 159 -3.44 -4.51 -18.33
CA CYS A 159 -4.17 -5.77 -18.25
C CYS A 159 -4.29 -6.43 -19.63
N GLU A 160 -4.40 -7.76 -19.63
CA GLU A 160 -4.67 -8.52 -20.86
C GLU A 160 -6.07 -8.24 -21.41
N LEU A 161 -6.30 -8.59 -22.68
CA LEU A 161 -7.60 -8.42 -23.32
C LEU A 161 -8.67 -9.26 -22.62
N GLY A 162 -9.82 -8.66 -22.33
CA GLY A 162 -10.90 -9.27 -21.55
C GLY A 162 -10.77 -9.08 -20.04
N MET A 163 -9.68 -8.45 -19.58
CA MET A 163 -9.43 -8.12 -18.18
C MET A 163 -9.48 -6.60 -17.96
N TRP A 164 -9.92 -6.19 -16.77
CA TRP A 164 -10.00 -4.79 -16.35
C TRP A 164 -9.44 -4.61 -14.93
N PRO A 165 -8.68 -3.53 -14.66
CA PRO A 165 -8.13 -3.32 -13.33
C PRO A 165 -9.21 -3.04 -12.28
N ASN A 166 -8.95 -3.47 -11.05
CA ASN A 166 -9.77 -3.12 -9.89
C ASN A 166 -9.69 -1.61 -9.57
N ALA A 167 -10.57 -1.14 -8.69
CA ALA A 167 -10.61 0.28 -8.29
C ALA A 167 -9.28 0.81 -7.69
N ASN A 168 -8.49 -0.07 -7.07
CA ASN A 168 -7.19 0.26 -6.49
C ASN A 168 -6.01 0.09 -7.47
N LYS A 169 -6.26 -0.37 -8.70
CA LYS A 169 -5.27 -0.70 -9.73
C LYS A 169 -4.16 -1.65 -9.24
N THR A 170 -4.51 -2.64 -8.42
CA THR A 170 -3.57 -3.69 -7.95
C THR A 170 -3.66 -4.95 -8.78
N ASP A 171 -4.86 -5.32 -9.20
CA ASP A 171 -5.14 -6.61 -9.83
C ASP A 171 -6.06 -6.42 -11.04
N CYS A 172 -5.86 -7.28 -12.04
CA CYS A 172 -6.73 -7.38 -13.22
C CYS A 172 -7.83 -8.41 -12.95
N LEU A 173 -9.09 -8.04 -13.21
CA LEU A 173 -10.28 -8.86 -13.03
C LEU A 173 -10.93 -9.13 -14.39
N GLU A 174 -11.53 -10.30 -14.59
CA GLU A 174 -12.28 -10.59 -15.81
C GLU A 174 -13.47 -9.64 -15.95
N ILE A 175 -13.64 -9.08 -17.16
CA ILE A 175 -14.81 -8.27 -17.48
C ILE A 175 -16.02 -9.21 -17.51
N PRO A 176 -17.08 -8.94 -16.71
CA PRO A 176 -18.27 -9.77 -16.74
C PRO A 176 -18.93 -9.68 -18.11
N ILE A 177 -19.29 -10.84 -18.64
CA ILE A 177 -20.01 -10.93 -19.91
C ILE A 177 -21.45 -10.50 -19.66
N ASP A 178 -21.88 -9.47 -20.36
CA ASP A 178 -23.27 -9.04 -20.38
C ASP A 178 -24.01 -9.76 -21.51
N PHE A 179 -25.21 -10.24 -21.20
CA PHE A 179 -26.09 -10.90 -22.15
C PHE A 179 -27.52 -10.49 -21.86
N ILE A 180 -28.38 -10.50 -22.89
CA ILE A 180 -29.79 -10.18 -22.74
C ILE A 180 -30.41 -11.18 -21.76
N ASP A 181 -30.90 -10.68 -20.63
CA ASP A 181 -31.64 -11.49 -19.66
C ASP A 181 -33.13 -11.41 -19.97
N ILE A 182 -33.89 -12.45 -19.66
CA ILE A 182 -35.35 -12.50 -19.82
C ILE A 182 -36.03 -11.41 -18.95
N GLY A 183 -35.35 -10.94 -17.90
CA GLY A 183 -35.80 -9.83 -17.07
C GLY A 183 -35.68 -8.45 -17.75
N ASP A 184 -34.93 -8.31 -18.83
CA ASP A 184 -34.73 -7.02 -19.50
C ASP A 184 -36.00 -6.58 -20.24
N THR A 185 -36.31 -5.29 -20.18
CA THR A 185 -37.51 -4.74 -20.83
C THR A 185 -37.56 -5.07 -22.32
N GLU A 186 -36.42 -4.98 -23.01
CA GLU A 186 -36.32 -5.29 -24.44
C GLU A 186 -36.62 -6.76 -24.72
N ALA A 187 -36.09 -7.67 -23.89
CA ALA A 187 -36.37 -9.10 -23.97
C ALA A 187 -37.86 -9.40 -23.77
N ILE A 188 -38.48 -8.80 -22.76
CA ILE A 188 -39.91 -8.99 -22.45
C ILE A 188 -40.78 -8.52 -23.62
N VAL A 189 -40.47 -7.38 -24.22
CA VAL A 189 -41.22 -6.87 -25.39
C VAL A 189 -41.09 -7.84 -26.57
N CYS A 190 -39.87 -8.28 -26.90
CA CYS A 190 -39.64 -9.25 -27.97
C CYS A 190 -40.37 -10.58 -27.74
N VAL A 191 -40.27 -11.13 -26.53
CA VAL A 191 -40.91 -12.41 -26.16
C VAL A 191 -42.43 -12.30 -26.19
N SER A 192 -43.00 -11.20 -25.67
CA SER A 192 -44.45 -11.00 -25.68
C SER A 192 -45.00 -10.88 -27.11
N LEU A 193 -44.31 -10.16 -28.00
CA LEU A 193 -44.69 -10.05 -29.40
C LEU A 193 -44.58 -11.40 -30.13
N ALA A 194 -43.53 -12.18 -29.85
CA ALA A 194 -43.37 -13.52 -30.40
C ALA A 194 -44.49 -14.47 -29.94
N CYS A 195 -44.88 -14.43 -28.66
CA CYS A 195 -46.02 -15.18 -28.12
C CYS A 195 -47.33 -14.81 -28.82
N LEU A 196 -47.60 -13.51 -28.99
CA LEU A 196 -48.78 -13.03 -29.70
C LEU A 196 -48.77 -13.51 -31.16
N GLY A 197 -47.64 -13.38 -31.86
CA GLY A 197 -47.45 -13.85 -33.22
C GLY A 197 -47.67 -15.36 -33.38
N MET A 198 -47.13 -16.18 -32.48
CA MET A 198 -47.37 -17.63 -32.46
C MET A 198 -48.85 -17.96 -32.22
N SER A 199 -49.50 -17.30 -31.26
CA SER A 199 -50.93 -17.53 -30.99
C SER A 199 -51.81 -17.18 -32.18
N ALA A 200 -51.53 -16.07 -32.87
CA ALA A 200 -52.24 -15.67 -34.08
C ALA A 200 -52.01 -16.66 -35.23
N THR A 201 -50.77 -17.12 -35.41
CA THR A 201 -50.40 -18.11 -36.44
C THR A 201 -51.10 -19.45 -36.19
N ALA A 202 -51.14 -19.92 -34.94
CA ALA A 202 -51.84 -21.15 -34.56
C ALA A 202 -53.36 -21.03 -34.78
N TRP A 203 -53.94 -19.87 -34.46
CA TRP A 203 -55.36 -19.62 -34.69
C TRP A 203 -55.73 -19.62 -36.17
N ILE A 204 -54.93 -18.97 -37.02
CA ILE A 204 -55.10 -18.98 -38.48
C ILE A 204 -54.94 -20.40 -39.03
N ALA A 205 -53.92 -21.14 -38.57
CA ALA A 205 -53.71 -22.53 -38.96
C ALA A 205 -54.91 -23.43 -38.62
N ALA A 206 -55.51 -23.26 -37.44
CA ALA A 206 -56.70 -24.01 -37.03
C ALA A 206 -57.91 -23.71 -37.93
N ILE A 207 -58.11 -22.45 -38.33
CA ILE A 207 -59.17 -22.05 -39.26
C ILE A 207 -58.94 -22.68 -40.64
N PHE A 208 -57.71 -22.64 -41.15
CA PHE A 208 -57.34 -23.27 -42.43
C PHE A 208 -57.54 -24.79 -42.39
N ALA A 209 -57.16 -25.45 -41.30
CA ALA A 209 -57.34 -26.89 -41.13
C ALA A 209 -58.82 -27.29 -41.08
N ARG A 210 -59.66 -26.53 -40.36
CA ARG A 210 -61.11 -26.79 -40.28
C ARG A 210 -61.83 -26.57 -41.60
N ASN A 211 -61.46 -25.51 -42.33
CA ASN A 211 -62.09 -25.12 -43.60
C ASN A 211 -61.33 -25.65 -44.83
N HIS A 212 -60.48 -26.64 -44.65
CA HIS A 212 -59.63 -27.21 -45.70
C HIS A 212 -60.40 -27.62 -46.96
N ASN A 213 -61.66 -28.07 -46.82
CA ASN A 213 -62.48 -28.52 -47.93
C ASN A 213 -63.24 -27.40 -48.68
N THR A 214 -63.12 -26.14 -48.25
CA THR A 214 -63.82 -25.02 -48.91
C THR A 214 -63.21 -24.70 -50.29
N PRO A 215 -64.02 -24.30 -51.28
CA PRO A 215 -63.55 -24.06 -52.65
C PRO A 215 -62.49 -22.95 -52.74
N VAL A 216 -62.51 -21.99 -51.81
CA VAL A 216 -61.51 -20.91 -51.69
C VAL A 216 -60.14 -21.46 -51.31
N VAL A 217 -60.07 -22.38 -50.34
CA VAL A 217 -58.83 -23.01 -49.88
C VAL A 217 -58.32 -24.07 -50.86
N LYS A 218 -59.21 -24.69 -51.65
CA LYS A 218 -58.85 -25.61 -52.75
C LYS A 218 -58.32 -24.89 -54.00
N ALA A 219 -58.84 -23.70 -54.30
CA ALA A 219 -58.35 -22.89 -55.41
C ALA A 219 -56.97 -22.29 -55.11
N SER A 220 -56.70 -21.99 -53.83
CA SER A 220 -55.37 -21.68 -53.33
C SER A 220 -54.55 -22.97 -53.18
N THR A 221 -53.25 -22.95 -53.47
CA THR A 221 -52.39 -24.15 -53.29
C THR A 221 -52.24 -24.48 -51.80
N ARG A 222 -53.04 -25.44 -51.32
CA ARG A 222 -53.09 -25.88 -49.91
C ARG A 222 -51.71 -26.15 -49.31
N GLU A 223 -50.86 -26.86 -50.04
CA GLU A 223 -49.51 -27.21 -49.59
C GLU A 223 -48.62 -25.98 -49.38
N LEU A 224 -48.77 -24.95 -50.24
CA LEU A 224 -48.02 -23.69 -50.12
C LEU A 224 -48.44 -22.91 -48.86
N SER A 225 -49.74 -22.83 -48.58
CA SER A 225 -50.23 -22.13 -47.38
C SER A 225 -49.75 -22.78 -46.09
N TYR A 226 -49.68 -24.11 -46.01
CA TYR A 226 -49.14 -24.80 -44.84
C TYR A 226 -47.63 -24.59 -44.67
N ILE A 227 -46.85 -24.58 -45.76
CA ILE A 227 -45.42 -24.26 -45.72
C ILE A 227 -45.19 -22.83 -45.22
N LEU A 228 -46.00 -21.87 -45.67
CA LEU A 228 -45.92 -20.49 -45.21
C LEU A 228 -46.23 -20.36 -43.71
N LEU A 229 -47.30 -21.01 -43.22
CA LEU A 229 -47.65 -21.00 -41.80
C LEU A 229 -46.56 -21.64 -40.94
N LEU A 230 -45.95 -22.74 -41.40
CA LEU A 230 -44.82 -23.37 -40.73
C LEU A 230 -43.60 -22.43 -40.68
N GLY A 231 -43.28 -21.76 -41.78
CA GLY A 231 -42.18 -20.79 -41.83
C GLY A 231 -42.39 -19.62 -40.87
N ILE A 232 -43.61 -19.08 -40.79
CA ILE A 232 -43.96 -18.00 -39.84
C ILE A 232 -43.85 -18.49 -38.39
N ALA A 233 -44.34 -19.69 -38.09
CA ALA A 233 -44.22 -20.29 -36.75
C ALA A 233 -42.76 -20.47 -36.34
N LEU A 234 -41.92 -20.99 -37.24
CA LEU A 234 -40.48 -21.13 -37.01
C LEU A 234 -39.80 -19.79 -36.80
N ALA A 235 -40.17 -18.75 -37.56
CA ALA A 235 -39.65 -17.40 -37.41
C ALA A 235 -40.01 -16.76 -36.06
N PHE A 236 -41.23 -16.97 -35.54
CA PHE A 236 -41.55 -16.52 -34.18
C PHE A 236 -40.83 -17.35 -33.11
N SER A 237 -40.60 -18.65 -33.35
CA SER A 237 -39.87 -19.50 -32.40
C SER A 237 -38.38 -19.15 -32.28
N SER A 238 -37.74 -18.67 -33.35
CA SER A 238 -36.31 -18.29 -33.33
C SER A 238 -36.00 -17.15 -32.36
N ASN A 239 -36.97 -16.24 -32.13
CA ASN A 239 -36.82 -15.14 -31.19
C ASN A 239 -36.56 -15.61 -29.75
N PHE A 240 -37.12 -16.76 -29.34
CA PHE A 240 -36.87 -17.30 -28.00
C PHE A 240 -35.43 -17.78 -27.84
N PHE A 241 -34.84 -18.34 -28.89
CA PHE A 241 -33.45 -18.79 -28.87
C PHE A 241 -32.47 -17.62 -28.89
N ILE A 242 -32.82 -16.50 -29.54
CA ILE A 242 -32.00 -15.27 -29.55
C ILE A 242 -31.95 -14.62 -28.16
N VAL A 243 -33.08 -14.57 -27.45
CA VAL A 243 -33.19 -13.94 -26.13
C VAL A 243 -32.64 -14.83 -25.00
N SER A 244 -32.49 -16.14 -25.24
CA SER A 244 -31.94 -17.05 -24.25
C SER A 244 -30.43 -16.88 -24.06
N LYS A 245 -29.93 -17.24 -22.88
CA LYS A 245 -28.49 -17.24 -22.59
C LYS A 245 -27.72 -17.97 -23.71
N PRO A 246 -26.66 -17.37 -24.29
CA PRO A 246 -25.95 -17.95 -25.40
C PRO A 246 -25.27 -19.26 -24.98
N CYS A 247 -25.73 -20.35 -25.60
CA CYS A 247 -25.15 -21.68 -25.51
C CYS A 247 -24.77 -22.15 -26.91
N ARG A 248 -23.81 -23.09 -27.01
CA ARG A 248 -23.32 -23.60 -28.30
C ARG A 248 -24.46 -24.05 -29.21
N GLU A 249 -25.42 -24.81 -28.68
CA GLU A 249 -26.57 -25.31 -29.44
C GLU A 249 -27.51 -24.19 -29.91
N PHE A 250 -27.83 -23.23 -29.04
CA PHE A 250 -28.70 -22.11 -29.40
C PHE A 250 -28.06 -21.20 -30.44
N CYS A 251 -26.74 -20.99 -30.36
CA CYS A 251 -25.99 -20.22 -31.37
C CYS A 251 -26.04 -20.89 -32.75
N TYR A 252 -26.02 -22.22 -32.82
CA TYR A 252 -26.21 -22.95 -34.08
C TYR A 252 -27.65 -22.86 -34.61
N ILE A 253 -28.66 -22.90 -33.74
CA ILE A 253 -30.07 -22.82 -34.14
C ILE A 253 -30.45 -21.43 -34.67
N VAL A 254 -29.82 -20.37 -34.13
CA VAL A 254 -30.09 -18.97 -34.51
C VAL A 254 -29.38 -18.56 -35.80
N ARG A 255 -28.31 -19.27 -36.18
CA ARG A 255 -27.48 -18.96 -37.36
C ARG A 255 -28.14 -19.39 -38.67
#